data_AF-A0A963ZES7-F1
#
_entry.id   AF-A0A963ZES7-F1
#
_cell.length_a   1.000
_cell.length_b   1.000
_cell.length_c   1.000
_cell.angle_alpha   90.00
_cell.angle_beta   90.00
_cell.angle_gamma   90.00
#
_symmetry.space_group_name_H-M   'P 1'
#
loop_
_entity.id
_entity.type
_entity.pdbx_description
1 polymer ?
#
loop_
_entity_poly.entity_id
_entity_poly.type
_entity_poly.pdbx_seq_one_letter_code
_entity_poly.pdbx_strand_id
1 'polypeptide(L)'
;MFEPCNLKSMEYSVDENVPKNTAKGYEKKKGKYVDYTNVDHKWANSAGAILGTSNDLYQFNKCLLEGKLLDSTQLNKMINSTVVFRDLDAEGLEWFYHAIGLGWHLSLDLSGKTTNVSHNGNTAGYNCNIQYELGNSLTIVIAMNLFPSGKYEPVFSTQNQLINTIHEYYKNEK
;
A
#
# COMPACT_ATOMS: atom_id res chain seq x y z
N MET A 1 17.11 -5.46 1.99
CA MET A 1 15.85 -5.33 1.21
C MET A 1 16.04 -4.53 -0.08
N PHE A 2 16.70 -3.36 -0.03
CA PHE A 2 16.77 -2.46 -1.19
C PHE A 2 17.71 -2.93 -2.32
N GLU A 3 18.89 -3.45 -1.99
CA GLU A 3 19.91 -3.83 -2.99
C GLU A 3 19.45 -4.92 -3.97
N PRO A 4 18.85 -6.05 -3.53
CA PRO A 4 18.41 -7.10 -4.46
C PRO A 4 17.37 -6.62 -5.47
N CYS A 5 16.66 -5.54 -5.15
CA CYS A 5 15.61 -4.94 -5.97
C CYS A 5 16.06 -3.67 -6.69
N ASN A 6 17.34 -3.29 -6.57
CA ASN A 6 17.91 -2.09 -7.17
C ASN A 6 17.17 -0.78 -6.79
N LEU A 7 16.67 -0.70 -5.55
CA LEU A 7 15.87 0.43 -5.04
C LEU A 7 16.78 1.57 -4.53
N LYS A 8 17.49 2.23 -5.46
CA LYS A 8 18.54 3.21 -5.12
C LYS A 8 18.01 4.51 -4.51
N SER A 9 16.73 4.82 -4.71
CA SER A 9 16.09 6.03 -4.20
C SER A 9 15.29 5.79 -2.92
N MET A 10 15.20 4.54 -2.46
CA MET A 10 14.53 4.17 -1.22
C MET A 10 15.52 4.16 -0.06
N GLU A 11 15.15 4.78 1.04
CA GLU A 11 16.01 4.92 2.22
C GLU A 11 15.22 4.88 3.53
N TYR A 12 15.92 4.60 4.62
CA TYR A 12 15.35 4.69 5.96
C TYR A 12 15.58 6.10 6.50
N SER A 13 14.52 6.72 7.02
CA SER A 13 14.61 7.94 7.83
C SER A 13 15.27 7.60 9.16
N VAL A 14 16.56 7.89 9.26
CA VAL A 14 17.41 7.61 10.44
C VAL A 14 17.76 8.87 11.23
N ASP A 15 17.55 10.03 10.63
CA ASP A 15 17.78 11.35 11.20
C ASP A 15 16.71 12.34 10.73
N GLU A 16 16.91 13.62 11.07
CA GLU A 16 15.97 14.71 10.75
C GLU A 16 16.15 15.25 9.32
N ASN A 17 17.08 14.70 8.54
CA ASN A 17 17.32 15.16 7.17
C ASN A 17 16.19 14.69 6.25
N VAL A 18 15.57 15.64 5.57
CA VAL A 18 14.62 15.36 4.50
C VAL A 18 15.40 15.18 3.19
N PRO A 19 15.15 14.09 2.44
CA PRO A 19 15.83 13.86 1.17
C PRO A 19 15.58 14.97 0.16
N LYS A 20 16.56 15.21 -0.71
CA LYS A 20 16.37 16.12 -1.84
C LYS A 20 15.23 15.62 -2.72
N ASN A 21 14.48 16.56 -3.30
CA ASN A 21 13.31 16.29 -4.14
C ASN A 21 12.10 15.65 -3.41
N THR A 22 12.06 15.75 -2.09
CA THR A 22 10.83 15.42 -1.32
C THR A 22 9.71 16.40 -1.67
N ALA A 23 8.54 15.87 -2.04
CA ALA A 23 7.34 16.68 -2.26
C ALA A 23 6.91 17.34 -0.95
N LYS A 24 6.34 18.55 -1.00
CA LYS A 24 5.82 19.20 0.20
C LYS A 24 4.69 18.38 0.81
N GLY A 25 4.78 18.02 2.08
CA GLY A 25 3.75 17.26 2.80
C GLY A 25 2.80 18.19 3.55
N TYR A 26 1.52 17.83 3.59
CA TYR A 26 0.49 18.67 4.23
C TYR A 26 -0.44 17.91 5.16
N GLU A 27 -0.92 18.59 6.20
CA GLU A 27 -2.08 18.13 6.98
C GLU A 27 -3.17 19.20 6.98
N LYS A 28 -4.43 18.80 6.82
CA LYS A 28 -5.55 19.73 6.92
C LYS A 28 -6.01 19.87 8.38
N LYS A 29 -5.76 21.03 8.99
CA LYS A 29 -6.14 21.35 10.37
C LYS A 29 -7.03 22.58 10.42
N LYS A 30 -8.22 22.44 11.03
CA LYS A 30 -9.20 23.54 11.20
C LYS A 30 -9.44 24.31 9.88
N GLY A 31 -9.55 23.57 8.76
CA GLY A 31 -9.79 24.13 7.42
C GLY A 31 -8.56 24.68 6.68
N LYS A 32 -7.36 24.63 7.28
CA LYS A 32 -6.11 25.11 6.66
C LYS A 32 -5.13 23.97 6.40
N TYR A 33 -4.34 24.09 5.34
CA TYR A 33 -3.21 23.19 5.10
C TYR A 33 -1.99 23.67 5.89
N VAL A 34 -1.48 22.82 6.76
CA VAL A 34 -0.25 23.03 7.54
C VAL A 34 0.86 22.26 6.85
N ASP A 35 2.02 22.89 6.66
CA ASP A 35 3.19 22.28 6.03
C ASP A 35 3.88 21.34 7.03
N TYR A 36 4.08 20.09 6.60
CA TYR A 36 4.68 18.98 7.34
C TYR A 36 5.94 18.43 6.67
N THR A 37 6.46 19.12 5.66
CA THR A 37 7.57 18.63 4.82
C THR A 37 8.84 18.29 5.62
N ASN A 38 9.10 19.06 6.69
CA ASN A 38 10.31 18.91 7.52
C ASN A 38 10.06 18.18 8.84
N VAL A 39 9.01 17.36 8.90
CA VAL A 39 8.78 16.52 10.08
C VAL A 39 9.70 15.32 10.06
N ASP A 40 10.27 15.05 11.23
CA ASP A 40 11.06 13.86 11.49
C ASP A 40 10.17 12.61 11.47
N HIS A 41 10.52 11.65 10.62
CA HIS A 41 9.81 10.37 10.46
C HIS A 41 10.52 9.19 11.14
N LYS A 42 11.68 9.39 11.77
CA LYS A 42 12.46 8.31 12.41
C LYS A 42 11.72 7.61 13.54
N TRP A 43 10.80 8.32 14.19
CA TRP A 43 9.95 7.77 15.25
C TRP A 43 9.12 6.56 14.79
N ALA A 44 8.81 6.47 13.49
CA ALA A 44 8.05 5.37 12.92
C ALA A 44 8.87 4.06 12.85
N ASN A 45 10.20 4.14 12.89
CA ASN A 45 11.12 3.00 12.85
C ASN A 45 10.69 1.96 11.78
N SER A 46 10.76 0.66 12.09
CA SER A 46 10.36 -0.42 11.18
C SER A 46 8.89 -0.42 10.79
N ALA A 47 8.03 0.37 11.45
CA ALA A 47 6.60 0.43 11.14
C ALA A 47 6.28 1.39 9.98
N GLY A 48 7.16 2.33 9.65
CA GLY A 48 6.85 3.32 8.61
C GLY A 48 7.93 4.35 8.27
N ALA A 49 9.17 4.18 8.71
CA ALA A 49 10.25 5.14 8.44
C ALA A 49 10.96 4.93 7.08
N ILE A 50 10.30 4.31 6.10
CA ILE A 50 10.87 4.14 4.75
C ILE A 50 10.38 5.29 3.87
N LEU A 51 11.33 5.98 3.24
CA LEU A 51 11.11 7.03 2.26
C LEU A 51 11.44 6.50 0.87
N GLY A 52 10.71 6.93 -0.16
CA GLY A 52 10.97 6.52 -1.53
C GLY A 52 9.96 7.12 -2.51
N THR A 53 10.02 6.66 -3.76
CA THR A 53 9.11 7.09 -4.83
C THR A 53 8.03 6.04 -5.11
N SER A 54 6.97 6.44 -5.83
CA SER A 54 5.98 5.47 -6.32
C SER A 54 6.60 4.41 -7.25
N ASN A 55 7.63 4.79 -8.01
CA ASN A 55 8.38 3.85 -8.83
C ASN A 55 9.19 2.86 -7.97
N ASP A 56 9.81 3.31 -6.87
CA ASP A 56 10.51 2.39 -5.96
C ASP A 56 9.54 1.38 -5.32
N LEU A 57 8.36 1.84 -4.91
CA LEU A 57 7.30 0.97 -4.39
C LEU A 57 6.84 -0.06 -5.42
N TYR A 58 6.65 0.35 -6.69
CA TYR A 58 6.33 -0.57 -7.78
C TYR A 58 7.45 -1.62 -7.98
N GLN A 59 8.71 -1.19 -8.03
CA GLN A 59 9.85 -2.09 -8.20
C GLN A 59 10.01 -3.05 -7.00
N PHE A 60 9.78 -2.56 -5.78
CA PHE A 60 9.77 -3.38 -4.57
C PHE A 60 8.73 -4.49 -4.66
N ASN A 61 7.49 -4.15 -5.03
CA ASN A 61 6.40 -5.11 -5.13
C ASN A 61 6.65 -6.16 -6.21
N LYS A 62 7.12 -5.73 -7.39
CA LYS A 62 7.55 -6.64 -8.45
C LYS A 62 8.64 -7.60 -7.97
N CYS A 63 9.70 -7.06 -7.36
CA CYS A 63 10.82 -7.85 -6.85
C CYS A 63 10.41 -8.86 -5.76
N LEU A 64 9.50 -8.46 -4.86
CA LEU A 64 8.95 -9.30 -3.82
C LEU A 64 8.14 -10.47 -4.41
N LEU A 65 7.20 -10.17 -5.30
CA LEU A 65 6.24 -11.15 -5.82
C LEU A 65 6.83 -12.04 -6.93
N GLU A 66 7.90 -11.59 -7.60
CA GLU A 66 8.72 -12.43 -8.50
C GLU A 66 9.66 -13.38 -7.74
N GLY A 67 9.64 -13.36 -6.40
CA GLY A 67 10.42 -14.29 -5.57
C GLY A 67 11.92 -13.95 -5.47
N LYS A 68 12.32 -12.70 -5.76
CA LYS A 68 13.71 -12.26 -5.58
C LYS A 68 14.06 -11.98 -4.12
N LEU A 69 13.07 -11.57 -3.32
CA LEU A 69 13.24 -11.28 -1.90
C LEU A 69 12.88 -12.46 -1.00
N LEU A 70 11.88 -13.25 -1.39
CA LEU A 70 11.36 -14.37 -0.63
C LEU A 70 11.29 -15.59 -1.55
N ASP A 71 11.68 -16.76 -1.04
CA ASP A 71 11.41 -18.00 -1.76
C ASP A 71 9.90 -18.29 -1.84
N SER A 72 9.50 -19.27 -2.66
CA SER A 72 8.08 -19.61 -2.84
C SER A 72 7.38 -20.05 -1.55
N THR A 73 8.10 -20.67 -0.61
CA THR A 73 7.55 -21.09 0.68
C THR A 73 7.26 -19.88 1.56
N GLN A 74 8.19 -18.94 1.62
CA GLN A 74 8.05 -17.69 2.37
C GLN A 74 7.00 -16.78 1.76
N LEU A 75 6.97 -16.66 0.43
CA LEU A 75 5.97 -15.87 -0.28
C LEU A 75 4.55 -16.39 -0.03
N ASN A 76 4.36 -17.71 -0.10
CA ASN A 76 3.08 -18.34 0.24
C ASN A 76 2.66 -18.07 1.69
N LYS A 77 3.60 -18.11 2.65
CA LYS A 77 3.31 -17.74 4.05
C LYS A 77 2.91 -16.27 4.19
N MET A 78 3.52 -15.38 3.41
CA MET A 78 3.23 -13.94 3.44
C MET A 78 1.80 -13.63 2.99
N ILE A 79 1.32 -14.29 1.93
CA ILE A 79 0.02 -14.01 1.30
C ILE A 79 -1.12 -14.93 1.76
N ASN A 80 -0.83 -15.88 2.66
CA ASN A 80 -1.85 -16.70 3.30
C ASN A 80 -2.50 -15.93 4.46
N SER A 81 -3.82 -16.02 4.56
CA SER A 81 -4.57 -15.38 5.64
C SER A 81 -4.19 -15.98 7.00
N THR A 82 -3.81 -15.11 7.92
CA THR A 82 -3.58 -15.42 9.34
C THR A 82 -4.82 -15.10 10.17
N VAL A 83 -5.52 -14.01 9.80
CA VAL A 83 -6.78 -13.56 10.38
C VAL A 83 -7.71 -13.21 9.24
N VAL A 84 -8.94 -13.70 9.27
CA VAL A 84 -10.01 -13.34 8.31
C VAL A 84 -11.07 -12.56 9.06
N PHE A 85 -11.45 -11.40 8.55
CA PHE A 85 -12.55 -10.60 9.05
C PHE A 85 -13.47 -10.15 7.91
N ARG A 86 -14.74 -9.92 8.24
CA ARG A 86 -15.71 -9.39 7.29
C ARG A 86 -15.75 -7.87 7.46
N ASP A 87 -15.50 -7.16 6.38
CA ASP A 87 -15.87 -5.76 6.32
C ASP A 87 -17.37 -5.70 6.01
N LEU A 88 -18.15 -5.11 6.92
CA LEU A 88 -19.60 -4.98 6.76
C LEU A 88 -19.94 -4.10 5.55
N ASP A 89 -19.05 -3.17 5.19
CA ASP A 89 -19.24 -2.29 4.04
C ASP A 89 -18.92 -2.98 2.70
N ALA A 90 -18.32 -4.18 2.72
CA ALA A 90 -18.04 -5.01 1.54
C ALA A 90 -19.16 -6.03 1.24
N GLU A 91 -20.29 -5.97 1.96
CA GLU A 91 -21.40 -6.90 1.78
C GLU A 91 -21.97 -6.84 0.36
N GLY A 92 -21.91 -7.97 -0.36
CA GLY A 92 -22.38 -8.08 -1.75
C GLY A 92 -21.31 -7.92 -2.83
N LEU A 93 -20.06 -7.63 -2.46
CA LEU A 93 -18.93 -7.56 -3.39
C LEU A 93 -18.25 -8.94 -3.51
N GLU A 94 -17.75 -9.29 -4.69
CA GLU A 94 -17.09 -10.60 -4.93
C GLU A 94 -15.75 -10.75 -4.18
N TRP A 95 -15.16 -9.64 -3.70
CA TRP A 95 -13.98 -9.60 -2.83
C TRP A 95 -14.34 -9.49 -1.34
N PHE A 96 -15.39 -10.20 -0.95
CA PHE A 96 -16.14 -10.06 0.31
C PHE A 96 -15.30 -10.10 1.62
N TYR A 97 -14.18 -10.81 1.63
CA TYR A 97 -13.39 -11.01 2.84
C TYR A 97 -12.11 -10.19 2.83
N HIS A 98 -11.89 -9.47 3.92
CA HIS A 98 -10.60 -8.88 4.21
C HIS A 98 -9.83 -9.78 5.18
N ALA A 99 -8.57 -10.01 4.89
CA ALA A 99 -7.71 -10.79 5.73
C ALA A 99 -6.36 -10.11 5.94
N ILE A 100 -5.62 -10.58 6.92
CA ILE A 100 -4.25 -10.13 7.20
C ILE A 100 -3.31 -11.29 6.92
N GLY A 101 -2.36 -11.06 6.03
CA GLY A 101 -1.16 -11.88 5.86
C GLY A 101 -0.03 -11.41 6.77
N LEU A 102 1.20 -11.83 6.51
CA LEU A 102 2.35 -11.36 7.28
C LEU A 102 2.75 -9.95 6.81
N GLY A 103 2.16 -8.94 7.44
CA GLY A 103 2.43 -7.53 7.12
C GLY A 103 1.74 -7.03 5.85
N TRP A 104 0.64 -7.67 5.43
CA TRP A 104 -0.14 -7.28 4.25
C TRP A 104 -1.64 -7.42 4.52
N HIS A 105 -2.43 -6.51 3.97
CA HIS A 105 -3.87 -6.68 3.82
C HIS A 105 -4.14 -7.56 2.59
N LEU A 106 -5.15 -8.42 2.71
CA LEU A 106 -5.54 -9.37 1.68
C LEU A 106 -7.03 -9.18 1.37
N SER A 107 -7.38 -9.22 0.10
CA SER A 107 -8.76 -9.48 -0.33
C SER A 107 -8.88 -10.92 -0.77
N LEU A 108 -9.93 -11.61 -0.34
CA LEU A 108 -10.20 -12.99 -0.71
C LEU A 108 -11.46 -13.09 -1.59
N ASP A 109 -11.47 -14.08 -2.49
CA ASP A 109 -12.69 -14.48 -3.18
C ASP A 109 -13.64 -15.29 -2.27
N LEU A 110 -14.79 -15.69 -2.81
CA LEU A 110 -15.78 -16.49 -2.10
C LEU A 110 -15.28 -17.88 -1.67
N SER A 111 -14.21 -18.39 -2.28
CA SER A 111 -13.55 -19.64 -1.89
C SER A 111 -12.53 -19.46 -0.76
N GLY A 112 -12.26 -18.21 -0.36
CA GLY A 112 -11.25 -17.87 0.64
C GLY A 112 -9.83 -17.76 0.08
N LYS A 113 -9.67 -17.75 -1.25
CA LYS A 113 -8.36 -17.59 -1.90
C LYS A 113 -8.02 -16.11 -2.05
N THR A 114 -6.77 -15.75 -1.73
CA THR A 114 -6.25 -14.40 -1.93
C THR A 114 -6.28 -13.99 -3.41
N THR A 115 -6.93 -12.86 -3.70
CA THR A 115 -7.01 -12.23 -5.03
C THR A 115 -6.21 -10.94 -5.09
N ASN A 116 -6.17 -10.18 -4.00
CA ASN A 116 -5.41 -8.94 -3.89
C ASN A 116 -4.53 -8.92 -2.65
N VAL A 117 -3.33 -8.35 -2.77
CA VAL A 117 -2.38 -8.12 -1.68
C VAL A 117 -2.07 -6.62 -1.64
N SER A 118 -2.32 -5.96 -0.50
CA SER A 118 -2.14 -4.52 -0.38
C SER A 118 -1.57 -4.08 0.96
N HIS A 119 -0.97 -2.89 0.98
CA HIS A 119 -0.53 -2.23 2.21
C HIS A 119 -0.70 -0.73 2.08
N ASN A 120 -1.05 -0.09 3.19
CA ASN A 120 -1.26 1.35 3.29
C ASN A 120 -0.22 1.97 4.22
N GLY A 121 0.11 3.23 3.99
CA GLY A 121 1.04 3.99 4.83
C GLY A 121 0.50 5.39 5.09
N ASN A 122 0.54 5.80 6.35
CA ASN A 122 0.17 7.12 6.79
C ASN A 122 1.25 7.66 7.72
N THR A 123 1.85 8.78 7.35
CA THR A 123 2.81 9.51 8.19
C THR A 123 2.53 10.99 8.04
N ALA A 124 2.89 11.81 9.02
CA ALA A 124 2.56 13.23 9.01
C ALA A 124 2.90 13.89 7.65
N GLY A 125 1.91 14.51 7.00
CA GLY A 125 2.08 15.12 5.67
C GLY A 125 1.88 14.21 4.45
N TYR A 126 1.82 12.88 4.60
CA TYR A 126 1.84 11.94 3.48
C TYR A 126 0.92 10.73 3.69
N ASN A 127 0.42 10.20 2.58
CA ASN A 127 -0.30 8.94 2.54
C ASN A 127 0.11 8.16 1.28
N CYS A 128 0.21 6.84 1.40
CA CYS A 128 0.41 5.96 0.25
C CYS A 128 -0.37 4.66 0.36
N ASN A 129 -0.60 4.04 -0.80
CA ASN A 129 -1.10 2.69 -0.95
C ASN A 129 -0.29 1.97 -2.03
N ILE A 130 -0.08 0.68 -1.79
CA ILE A 130 0.36 -0.26 -2.81
C ILE A 130 -0.56 -1.47 -2.81
N GLN A 131 -0.91 -1.93 -3.99
CA GLN A 131 -1.71 -3.13 -4.17
C GLN A 131 -1.26 -3.94 -5.38
N TYR A 132 -1.47 -5.25 -5.29
CA TYR A 132 -1.20 -6.20 -6.35
C TYR A 132 -2.36 -7.16 -6.52
N GLU A 133 -2.88 -7.25 -7.73
CA GLU A 133 -3.89 -8.23 -8.12
C GLU A 133 -3.22 -9.46 -8.73
N LEU A 134 -3.43 -10.62 -8.11
CA LEU A 134 -2.71 -11.87 -8.40
C LEU A 134 -3.10 -12.48 -9.75
N GLY A 135 -4.35 -12.32 -10.19
CA GLY A 135 -4.87 -12.91 -11.42
C GLY A 135 -4.28 -12.30 -12.69
N ASN A 136 -4.06 -10.98 -12.70
CA ASN A 136 -3.63 -10.22 -13.88
C ASN A 136 -2.21 -9.67 -13.76
N SER A 137 -1.51 -9.94 -12.64
CA SER A 137 -0.18 -9.39 -12.36
C SER A 137 -0.12 -7.86 -12.44
N LEU A 138 -1.14 -7.22 -11.85
CA LEU A 138 -1.31 -5.77 -11.92
C LEU A 138 -0.94 -5.12 -10.58
N THR A 139 0.07 -4.25 -10.59
CA THR A 139 0.42 -3.39 -9.45
C THR A 139 -0.18 -2.01 -9.62
N ILE A 140 -0.81 -1.49 -8.55
CA ILE A 140 -1.22 -0.09 -8.46
C ILE A 140 -0.51 0.54 -7.27
N VAL A 141 0.06 1.72 -7.48
CA VAL A 141 0.69 2.53 -6.45
C VAL A 141 0.05 3.91 -6.45
N ILE A 142 -0.40 4.35 -5.29
CA ILE A 142 -0.94 5.70 -5.07
C ILE A 142 -0.09 6.36 -3.99
N ALA A 143 0.45 7.54 -4.27
CA ALA A 143 1.19 8.33 -3.30
C ALA A 143 0.63 9.75 -3.30
N MET A 144 0.39 10.28 -2.11
CA MET A 144 -0.22 11.58 -1.90
C MET A 144 0.52 12.34 -0.82
N ASN A 145 0.74 13.63 -1.06
CA ASN A 145 1.43 14.56 -0.16
C ASN A 145 0.46 15.31 0.77
N LEU A 146 -0.59 14.61 1.19
CA LEU A 146 -1.61 15.12 2.10
C LEU A 146 -1.99 13.99 3.06
N PHE A 147 -1.86 14.22 4.36
CA PHE A 147 -2.32 13.30 5.37
C PHE A 147 -3.86 13.21 5.36
N PRO A 148 -4.45 12.03 5.58
CA PRO A 148 -5.90 11.90 5.63
C PRO A 148 -6.50 12.72 6.77
N SER A 149 -7.69 13.28 6.56
CA SER A 149 -8.32 14.13 7.59
C SER A 149 -9.83 13.97 7.62
N GLY A 150 -10.36 13.55 8.77
CA GLY A 150 -11.80 13.31 8.94
C GLY A 150 -12.30 12.24 7.98
N LYS A 151 -13.29 12.58 7.15
CA LYS A 151 -13.82 11.66 6.11
C LYS A 151 -13.01 11.66 4.81
N TYR A 152 -11.95 12.47 4.72
CA TYR A 152 -11.13 12.57 3.51
C TYR A 152 -10.00 11.55 3.56
N GLU A 153 -10.25 10.38 2.97
CA GLU A 153 -9.35 9.25 2.79
C GLU A 153 -9.20 8.95 1.28
N PRO A 154 -8.69 9.89 0.47
CA PRO A 154 -8.79 9.83 -0.98
C PRO A 154 -7.99 8.66 -1.57
N VAL A 155 -6.92 8.23 -0.92
CA VAL A 155 -6.13 7.10 -1.41
C VAL A 155 -6.90 5.79 -1.23
N PHE A 156 -7.51 5.57 -0.06
CA PHE A 156 -8.34 4.39 0.17
C PHE A 156 -9.59 4.37 -0.73
N SER A 157 -10.27 5.52 -0.88
CA SER A 157 -11.46 5.58 -1.74
C SER A 157 -11.10 5.40 -3.22
N THR A 158 -10.02 6.02 -3.70
CA THR A 158 -9.52 5.82 -5.07
C THR A 158 -9.10 4.38 -5.29
N GLN A 159 -8.43 3.76 -4.31
CA GLN A 159 -8.04 2.37 -4.36
C GLN A 159 -9.26 1.45 -4.58
N ASN A 160 -10.29 1.57 -3.74
CA ASN A 160 -11.48 0.73 -3.85
C ASN A 160 -12.21 0.93 -5.19
N GLN A 161 -12.27 2.17 -5.69
CA GLN A 161 -12.85 2.45 -7.01
C GLN A 161 -12.05 1.81 -8.15
N LEU A 162 -10.72 1.83 -8.07
CA LEU A 162 -9.86 1.17 -9.06
C LEU A 162 -10.02 -0.35 -9.01
N ILE A 163 -10.01 -0.97 -7.82
CA ILE A 163 -10.24 -2.41 -7.65
C ILE A 163 -11.57 -2.80 -8.29
N ASN A 164 -12.65 -2.09 -7.96
CA ASN A 164 -13.97 -2.37 -8.50
C ASN A 164 -14.01 -2.22 -10.03
N THR A 165 -13.40 -1.16 -10.57
CA THR A 165 -13.37 -0.92 -12.02
C THR A 165 -12.62 -2.04 -12.75
N ILE A 166 -11.48 -2.49 -12.20
CA ILE A 166 -10.67 -3.57 -12.78
C ILE A 166 -11.42 -4.90 -12.70
N HIS A 167 -12.06 -5.18 -11.56
CA HIS A 167 -12.85 -6.39 -11.36
C HIS A 167 -13.99 -6.47 -12.38
N GLU A 168 -14.77 -5.39 -12.52
CA GLU A 168 -15.86 -5.32 -13.49
C GLU A 168 -15.38 -5.42 -14.94
N TYR A 169 -14.23 -4.82 -15.28
CA TYR A 169 -13.64 -4.95 -16.61
C TYR A 169 -13.37 -6.43 -16.96
N TYR A 170 -12.65 -7.15 -16.11
CA TYR A 170 -12.29 -8.55 -16.37
C TYR A 170 -13.44 -9.54 -16.21
N LYS A 171 -14.50 -9.18 -15.47
CA LYS A 171 -15.74 -9.96 -15.42
C LYS A 171 -16.47 -9.95 -16.77
N ASN A 172 -16.45 -8.83 -17.49
CA ASN A 172 -17.14 -8.68 -18.76
C ASN A 172 -16.37 -9.23 -19.97
N GLU A 173 -15.08 -9.55 -19.82
CA GLU A 173 -14.26 -10.18 -20.88
C GLU A 173 -14.31 -11.72 -20.89
N LYS A 174 -15.00 -12.36 -19.93
CA LYS A 174 -15.16 -13.82 -19.82
C LYS A 174 -16.56 -14.27 -20.21
#